data_AF-A0A352UMC6-F1
#
_entry.id   AF-A0A352UMC6-F1
#
_cell.length_a   1.000
_cell.length_b   1.000
_cell.length_c   1.000
_cell.angle_alpha   90.00
_cell.angle_beta   90.00
_cell.angle_gamma   90.00
#
_symmetry.space_group_name_H-M   'P 1'
#
loop_
_entity.id
_entity.type
_entity.pdbx_description
1 polymer ?
#
loop_
_entity_poly.entity_id
_entity_poly.type
_entity_poly.pdbx_seq_one_letter_code
_entity_poly.pdbx_strand_id
1 'polypeptide(L)' 'MDSYPAPKPEQRELLGHVLSLPPKYRAVIHLFYYEGYPVKDIAELTGQKESTVRSLLTRARQKLKSDLKEDDYESI' A
#
# COMPACT_ATOMS: atom_id res chain seq x y z
N MET A 1 23.10 10.54 0.91
CA MET A 1 21.91 11.19 0.31
C MET A 1 21.37 10.16 -0.66
N ASP A 2 20.59 9.21 -0.14
CA ASP A 2 20.18 8.03 -0.89
C ASP A 2 19.33 8.46 -2.08
N SER A 3 19.85 8.21 -3.27
CA SER A 3 19.19 8.46 -4.54
C SER A 3 17.93 7.61 -4.55
N TYR A 4 16.79 8.17 -4.16
CA TYR A 4 15.48 7.57 -4.40
C TYR A 4 15.30 7.56 -5.93
N PRO A 5 15.50 6.42 -6.62
CA PRO A 5 15.27 6.41 -8.06
C PRO A 5 13.83 6.83 -8.28
N ALA A 6 13.61 7.76 -9.21
CA ALA A 6 12.27 8.15 -9.59
C ALA A 6 11.44 6.87 -9.83
N PRO A 7 10.28 6.71 -9.18
CA PRO A 7 9.50 5.49 -9.31
C PRO A 7 9.24 5.24 -10.80
N LYS A 8 9.48 4.00 -11.25
CA LYS A 8 9.18 3.56 -12.62
C LYS A 8 7.71 3.91 -12.95
N PRO A 9 7.33 4.07 -14.23
CA PRO A 9 5.95 4.42 -14.61
C PRO A 9 4.89 3.52 -13.95
N GLU A 10 5.14 2.21 -13.91
CA GLU A 10 4.30 1.21 -13.22
C GLU A 10 4.18 1.45 -11.71
N GLN A 11 5.25 1.96 -11.07
CA GLN A 11 5.25 2.32 -9.65
C GLN A 11 4.51 3.63 -9.40
N ARG A 12 4.41 4.52 -10.41
CA ARG A 12 3.72 5.82 -10.31
C ARG A 12 2.20 5.66 -10.35
N GLU A 13 1.70 4.77 -11.22
CA GLU A 13 0.28 4.38 -11.25
C GLU A 13 -0.11 3.68 -9.93
N LEU A 14 0.70 2.73 -9.48
CA LEU A 14 0.50 2.08 -8.19
C LEU A 14 0.52 3.09 -7.03
N LEU A 15 1.40 4.10 -7.08
CA LEU A 15 1.43 5.17 -6.08
C LEU A 15 0.12 5.95 -6.05
N GLY A 16 -0.46 6.26 -7.21
CA GLY A 16 -1.76 6.92 -7.34
C GLY A 16 -2.87 6.14 -6.63
N HIS A 17 -2.97 4.85 -6.87
CA HIS A 17 -3.94 3.98 -6.19
C HIS A 17 -3.67 3.84 -4.69
N VAL A 18 -2.40 3.75 -4.28
CA VAL A 18 -2.05 3.71 -2.85
C VAL A 18 -2.45 5.02 -2.16
N LEU A 19 -2.32 6.16 -2.84
CA LEU A 19 -2.75 7.46 -2.34
C LEU A 19 -4.28 7.64 -2.35
N SER A 20 -5.03 6.89 -3.15
CA SER A 20 -6.50 6.89 -3.09
C SER A 20 -7.04 6.02 -1.94
N LEU A 21 -6.23 5.10 -1.40
CA LEU A 21 -6.63 4.27 -0.26
C LEU A 21 -6.95 5.11 0.99
N PRO A 22 -7.95 4.69 1.78
CA PRO A 22 -8.18 5.21 3.12
C PRO A 22 -6.89 5.23 3.96
N PRO A 23 -6.68 6.25 4.82
CA PRO A 23 -5.42 6.47 5.55
C PRO A 23 -4.90 5.22 6.28
N LYS A 24 -5.81 4.45 6.90
CA LYS A 24 -5.48 3.19 7.61
C LYS A 24 -4.83 2.12 6.73
N TYR A 25 -5.19 2.04 5.46
CA TYR A 25 -4.67 1.06 4.52
C TYR A 25 -3.39 1.56 3.87
N ARG A 26 -3.36 2.85 3.55
CA ARG A 26 -2.18 3.53 3.00
C ARG A 26 -0.97 3.41 3.91
N ALA A 27 -1.14 3.67 5.21
CA ALA A 27 -0.05 3.61 6.17
C ALA A 27 0.64 2.23 6.19
N VAL A 28 -0.13 1.14 6.31
CA VAL A 28 0.44 -0.21 6.37
C VAL A 28 1.06 -0.64 5.03
N ILE A 29 0.49 -0.25 3.89
CA ILE A 29 1.06 -0.54 2.56
C ILE A 29 2.37 0.23 2.37
N HIS A 30 2.40 1.51 2.74
CA HIS A 30 3.59 2.34 2.61
C HIS A 30 4.75 1.79 3.46
N LEU A 31 4.49 1.56 4.75
CA LEU A 31 5.49 1.01 5.66
C LEU A 31 6.00 -0.37 5.21
N PHE A 32 5.14 -1.22 4.65
CA PHE A 32 5.53 -2.58 4.24
C PHE A 32 6.26 -2.62 2.89
N TYR A 33 5.73 -1.95 1.86
CA TYR A 33 6.23 -2.09 0.48
C TYR A 33 7.26 -1.04 0.07
N TYR A 34 7.22 0.15 0.67
CA TYR A 34 8.11 1.25 0.30
C TYR A 34 9.23 1.40 1.32
N GLU A 35 8.91 1.33 2.62
CA GLU A 35 9.90 1.43 3.70
C GLU A 35 10.48 0.06 4.12
N GLY A 36 9.85 -1.06 3.69
CA GLY A 36 10.36 -2.41 3.94
C GLY A 36 10.23 -2.91 5.38
N TYR A 37 9.41 -2.27 6.22
CA TYR A 37 9.23 -2.69 7.61
C TYR A 37 8.52 -4.05 7.69
N PRO A 38 8.97 -4.96 8.59
CA PRO A 38 8.25 -6.19 8.87
C PRO A 38 6.95 -5.89 9.64
N VAL A 39 6.00 -6.82 9.57
CA VAL A 39 4.67 -6.67 10.19
C VAL A 39 4.74 -6.38 11.70
N LYS A 40 5.72 -6.95 12.39
CA LYS A 40 5.94 -6.73 13.83
C LYS A 40 6.25 -5.26 14.12
N ASP A 41 7.22 -4.69 13.40
CA ASP A 41 7.63 -3.30 13.59
C ASP A 41 6.49 -2.34 13.21
N ILE A 42 5.73 -2.66 12.16
CA ILE A 42 4.53 -1.88 11.79
C ILE A 42 3.49 -1.93 12.92
N ALA A 43 3.28 -3.08 13.55
CA ALA A 43 2.35 -3.22 14.66
C ALA A 43 2.77 -2.36 15.85
N GLU A 44 4.06 -2.35 16.19
CA GLU A 44 4.63 -1.51 17.25
C GLU A 44 4.52 -0.01 16.91
N LEU A 45 4.89 0.40 15.69
CA LEU A 45 4.82 1.79 15.22
C LEU A 45 3.39 2.35 15.17
N THR A 46 2.42 1.52 14.83
CA THR A 46 1.02 1.93 14.69
C THR A 46 0.18 1.69 15.94
N GLY A 47 0.75 1.07 16.98
CA GLY A 47 0.03 0.68 18.20
C GLY A 47 -1.06 -0.36 17.96
N GLN A 48 -0.92 -1.18 16.91
CA GLN A 48 -1.90 -2.20 16.54
C GLN A 48 -1.39 -3.61 16.84
N LYS A 49 -2.28 -4.61 16.78
CA LYS A 49 -1.88 -6.02 16.83
C LYS A 49 -1.35 -6.43 15.46
N GLU A 50 -0.36 -7.32 15.43
CA GLU A 50 0.14 -7.86 14.16
C GLU A 50 -0.95 -8.52 13.31
N SER A 51 -1.94 -9.18 13.94
CA SER A 51 -3.09 -9.76 13.25
C SER A 51 -3.97 -8.70 12.57
N THR A 52 -4.07 -7.52 13.17
CA THR A 52 -4.74 -6.35 12.58
C THR A 52 -3.95 -5.83 11.40
N VAL A 53 -2.62 -5.67 11.53
CA VAL A 53 -1.75 -5.22 10.43
C VAL A 53 -1.84 -6.19 9.25
N ARG A 54 -1.75 -7.51 9.48
CA ARG A 54 -1.95 -8.53 8.43
C ARG A 54 -3.31 -8.40 7.75
N SER A 55 -4.38 -8.20 8.52
CA SER A 55 -5.74 -8.03 7.99
C SER A 55 -5.88 -6.74 7.18
N LEU A 56 -5.27 -5.63 7.63
CA LEU A 56 -5.26 -4.36 6.92
C LEU A 56 -4.48 -4.49 5.61
N LEU A 57 -3.33 -5.14 5.60
CA LEU A 57 -2.55 -5.41 4.39
C LEU A 57 -3.35 -6.21 3.37
N THR A 58 -4.02 -7.29 3.80
CA THR A 58 -4.87 -8.10 2.90
C THR A 58 -6.00 -7.26 2.31
N ARG A 59 -6.73 -6.51 3.14
CA ARG A 59 -7.83 -5.64 2.67
C ARG A 59 -7.33 -4.52 1.75
N ALA A 60 -6.18 -3.94 2.05
CA ALA A 60 -5.55 -2.92 1.23
C ALA A 60 -5.18 -3.47 -0.15
N ARG A 61 -4.58 -4.66 -0.23
CA ARG A 61 -4.28 -5.34 -1.50
C ARG A 61 -5.54 -5.70 -2.28
N GLN A 62 -6.58 -6.19 -1.61
CA GLN A 62 -7.87 -6.46 -2.25
C GLN A 62 -8.47 -5.18 -2.83
N LYS A 63 -8.43 -4.08 -2.07
CA LYS A 63 -8.93 -2.79 -2.55
C LYS A 63 -8.11 -2.28 -3.74
N LEU A 64 -6.78 -2.31 -3.67
CA LEU A 64 -5.93 -1.98 -4.83
C LEU A 64 -6.29 -2.86 -6.03
N LYS A 65 -6.43 -4.17 -5.86
CA LYS A 65 -6.81 -5.07 -6.97
C LYS A 65 -8.19 -4.75 -7.54
N SER A 66 -9.16 -4.34 -6.73
CA SER A 66 -10.47 -3.90 -7.19
C SER A 66 -10.37 -2.59 -7.96
N ASP A 67 -9.67 -1.60 -7.40
CA ASP A 67 -9.49 -0.28 -8.01
C ASP A 67 -8.75 -0.40 -9.36
N LEU A 68 -7.67 -1.21 -9.44
CA LEU A 68 -6.95 -1.47 -10.70
C LEU A 68 -7.79 -2.26 -11.73
N LYS A 69 -8.70 -3.12 -11.28
CA LYS A 69 -9.59 -3.84 -12.20
C LYS A 69 -10.68 -2.93 -12.77
N GLU A 70 -11.16 -1.97 -11.99
CA GLU A 70 -12.20 -1.04 -12.42
C GLU A 70 -11.67 -0.09 -13.51
N ASP A 71 -10.42 0.40 -13.36
CA ASP A 71 -9.73 1.21 -14.37
C ASP A 71 -9.51 0.48 -15.71
N ASP A 72 -9.28 -0.85 -15.68
CA ASP A 72 -9.16 -1.69 -16.88
C ASP A 72 -10.50 -1.81 -17.66
N TYR A 73 -11.65 -1.67 -16.99
CA TYR A 73 -12.98 -1.75 -17.62
C TYR A 73 -13.56 -0.40 -18.06
N GLU A 74 -13.09 0.72 -17.50
CA GLU A 74 -13.44 2.07 -18.02
C GLU A 74 -12.64 2.47 -19.26
N SER A 75 -11.63 1.69 -19.63
CA SER A 75 -10.78 1.92 -20.81
C SER A 75 -11.24 1.18 -22.09
N ILE A 76 -12.43 0.57 -22.10
CA ILE A 76 -13.02 -0.17 -23.25
C ILE A 76 -14.28 0.50 -23.80
#